data_AF-V6KWH4-F1
#
_entry.id   AF-V6KWH4-F1
#
_cell.length_a   1.000
_cell.length_b   1.000
_cell.length_c   1.000
_cell.angle_alpha   90.00
_cell.angle_beta   90.00
_cell.angle_gamma   90.00
#
_symmetry.space_group_name_H-M   'P 1'
#
loop_
_entity.id
_entity.type
_entity.pdbx_description
1 polymer ?
#
loop_
_entity_poly.entity_id
_entity_poly.type
_entity_poly.pdbx_seq_one_letter_code
_entity_poly.pdbx_strand_id
1 'polypeptide(L)'
;MTVEARLIAGRYRLMEQIGRGGMGTVWRAMDEMLGREVALKRLHVQPHLSADEVTTLYERTRREARSAARITHPNVIVVHDVVDDDGRPCIVMEYVPGSTLGDLLKGGGTVPPAEAARIGLSMIAALRAAHSAGVLHRDVKPGNVLLGAEDRVVLTDFGIAMTTGASTLTQTGEMVGSIDYMAPERIRGQQPGPACDLWALGATLYQATEGRPPFRRDTAMETAYAIAVDPLDPPTQAGPLAPLVEALLSKNPDERPSSEQTQRALEAARAAETTVVAPSADPAGGYDGRGGGTASGREADGAPTQEPEPPTVTRSASRNHRKRRRKRTGAVAVTAALAVAAGAAFYAVWQQDQGRPGPDRVHQAATPFPATSTLPKGYRLVHDARLGVSFPVPDDWKVRKQAADEVIYADPSGLAGVTIGTVAPAGHTPSAHFADIESNTKANYATYRRLRMQQTTFRGQPAAVWEFTFKGRARSFRAIDLGYGREGGREYDIYLSAPEAQWDAYRPVFDQVTQGFTANTS
;
A
#
# COMPACT_ATOMS: atom_id res chain seq x y z
N MET A 1 7.29 -34.78 -23.48
CA MET A 1 6.04 -35.47 -23.11
C MET A 1 4.90 -34.58 -23.54
N THR A 2 4.04 -35.05 -24.43
CA THR A 2 2.83 -34.33 -24.85
C THR A 2 1.87 -34.26 -23.68
N VAL A 3 1.46 -33.06 -23.27
CA VAL A 3 0.39 -32.89 -22.29
C VAL A 3 -0.89 -33.40 -22.94
N GLU A 4 -1.50 -34.44 -22.39
CA GLU A 4 -2.83 -34.88 -22.82
C GLU A 4 -3.80 -33.71 -22.67
N ALA A 5 -4.58 -33.45 -23.71
CA ALA A 5 -5.39 -32.24 -23.83
C ALA A 5 -6.58 -32.27 -22.85
N ARG A 6 -6.34 -31.90 -21.59
CA ARG A 6 -7.35 -31.85 -20.53
C ARG A 6 -8.51 -30.94 -20.97
N LEU A 7 -9.71 -31.50 -20.97
CA LEU A 7 -10.94 -30.80 -21.30
C LEU A 7 -11.61 -30.30 -20.01
N ILE A 8 -11.77 -28.99 -19.88
CA ILE A 8 -12.41 -28.34 -18.73
C ILE A 8 -13.90 -28.17 -19.00
N ALA A 9 -14.74 -28.54 -18.03
CA ALA A 9 -16.21 -28.48 -18.11
C ALA A 9 -16.80 -29.11 -19.40
N GLY A 10 -16.14 -30.11 -19.98
CA GLY A 10 -16.55 -30.74 -21.24
C GLY A 10 -16.48 -29.87 -22.49
N ARG A 11 -15.87 -28.67 -22.42
CA ARG A 11 -15.92 -27.64 -23.50
C ARG A 11 -14.60 -26.96 -23.81
N TYR A 12 -13.75 -26.71 -22.81
CA TYR A 12 -12.53 -25.91 -22.99
C TYR A 12 -11.28 -26.79 -22.97
N ARG A 13 -10.71 -27.05 -24.15
CA ARG A 13 -9.52 -27.87 -24.30
C ARG A 13 -8.29 -27.06 -23.94
N LEU A 14 -7.59 -27.40 -22.85
CA LEU A 14 -6.34 -26.74 -22.50
C LEU A 14 -5.27 -27.02 -23.57
N MET A 15 -4.56 -25.97 -23.97
CA MET A 15 -3.45 -26.04 -24.92
C MET A 15 -2.13 -25.85 -24.18
N GLU A 16 -1.72 -24.59 -23.95
CA GLU A 16 -0.45 -24.26 -23.29
C GLU A 16 -0.64 -23.33 -22.10
N GLN A 17 0.31 -23.37 -21.16
CA GLN A 17 0.29 -22.51 -19.99
C GLN A 17 0.89 -21.14 -20.34
N ILE A 18 0.05 -20.11 -20.44
CA ILE A 18 0.48 -18.74 -20.79
C ILE A 18 0.83 -17.87 -19.58
N GLY A 19 0.44 -18.28 -18.36
CA GLY A 19 0.81 -17.55 -17.14
C GLY A 19 0.69 -18.38 -15.87
N ARG A 20 1.48 -18.04 -14.85
CA ARG A 20 1.38 -18.61 -13.50
C ARG A 20 1.83 -17.58 -12.48
N GLY A 21 0.99 -17.31 -11.49
CA GLY A 21 1.27 -16.41 -10.38
C GLY A 21 0.65 -16.92 -9.08
N GLY A 22 0.81 -16.19 -7.97
CA GLY A 22 0.34 -16.62 -6.65
C GLY A 22 -1.17 -16.83 -6.51
N MET A 23 -1.96 -16.36 -7.47
CA MET A 23 -3.43 -16.48 -7.47
C MET A 23 -3.94 -17.61 -8.37
N GLY A 24 -3.11 -18.18 -9.25
CA GLY A 24 -3.59 -19.15 -10.23
C GLY A 24 -2.65 -19.41 -11.40
N THR A 25 -3.09 -20.34 -12.25
CA THR A 25 -2.49 -20.63 -13.55
C THR A 25 -3.45 -20.21 -14.66
N VAL A 26 -2.94 -19.52 -15.67
CA VAL A 26 -3.67 -19.14 -16.88
C VAL A 26 -3.19 -20.01 -18.04
N TRP A 27 -4.14 -20.60 -18.76
CA TRP A 27 -3.92 -21.41 -19.95
C TRP A 27 -4.52 -20.74 -21.18
N ARG A 28 -3.88 -20.88 -22.33
CA ARG A 28 -4.57 -20.77 -23.62
C ARG A 28 -5.38 -22.05 -23.80
N ALA A 29 -6.64 -21.90 -24.20
CA ALA A 29 -7.55 -23.02 -24.41
C ALA A 29 -8.41 -22.77 -25.66
N MET A 30 -8.91 -23.86 -26.25
CA MET A 30 -9.90 -23.82 -27.33
C MET A 30 -11.29 -24.02 -26.74
N ASP A 31 -12.21 -23.09 -26.99
CA ASP A 31 -13.65 -23.29 -26.77
C ASP A 31 -14.19 -24.13 -27.93
N GLU A 32 -14.33 -25.45 -27.72
CA GLU A 32 -14.71 -26.38 -28.79
C GLU A 32 -16.14 -26.14 -29.32
N MET A 33 -17.00 -25.49 -28.52
CA MET A 33 -18.38 -25.19 -28.90
C MET A 33 -18.47 -23.97 -29.82
N LEU A 34 -17.61 -22.97 -29.62
CA LEU A 34 -17.59 -21.72 -30.39
C LEU A 34 -16.44 -21.63 -31.41
N GLY A 35 -15.50 -22.58 -31.41
CA GLY A 35 -14.38 -22.63 -32.36
C GLY A 35 -13.39 -21.49 -32.20
N ARG A 36 -13.15 -21.01 -30.97
CA ARG A 36 -12.29 -19.83 -30.70
C ARG A 36 -11.31 -20.06 -29.55
N GLU A 37 -10.16 -19.39 -29.61
CA GLU A 37 -9.21 -19.36 -28.51
C GLU A 37 -9.71 -18.46 -27.36
N VAL A 38 -9.49 -18.93 -26.13
CA VAL A 38 -9.83 -18.25 -24.87
C VAL A 38 -8.69 -18.40 -23.87
N ALA A 39 -8.58 -17.46 -22.93
CA ALA A 39 -7.72 -17.62 -21.77
C ALA A 39 -8.56 -18.21 -20.62
N LEU A 40 -8.05 -19.27 -19.98
CA LEU A 40 -8.70 -19.95 -18.86
C LEU A 40 -7.83 -19.83 -17.62
N LYS A 41 -8.29 -19.05 -16.63
CA LYS A 41 -7.61 -18.86 -15.34
C LYS A 41 -8.23 -19.81 -14.30
N ARG A 42 -7.43 -20.77 -13.83
CA ARG A 42 -7.77 -21.66 -12.72
C ARG A 42 -7.04 -21.21 -11.46
N LEU A 43 -7.78 -20.98 -10.38
CA LEU A 43 -7.19 -20.48 -9.13
C LEU A 43 -6.28 -21.50 -8.45
N HIS A 44 -5.31 -21.00 -7.70
CA HIS A 44 -4.57 -21.80 -6.72
C HIS A 44 -5.24 -21.69 -5.36
N VAL A 45 -5.40 -22.84 -4.70
CA VAL A 45 -5.83 -22.90 -3.29
C VAL A 45 -4.58 -22.97 -2.43
N GLN A 46 -4.51 -22.12 -1.41
CA GLN A 46 -3.41 -22.18 -0.44
C GLN A 46 -3.60 -23.40 0.48
N PRO A 47 -2.56 -24.20 0.74
CA PRO A 47 -2.71 -25.53 1.35
C PRO A 47 -3.13 -25.52 2.83
N HIS A 48 -3.23 -24.36 3.46
CA HIS A 48 -3.61 -24.18 4.87
C HIS A 48 -5.08 -23.75 5.07
N LEU A 49 -5.85 -23.54 4.00
CA LEU A 49 -7.27 -23.19 4.11
C LEU A 49 -8.11 -24.44 4.41
N SER A 50 -9.06 -24.31 5.34
CA SER A 50 -10.08 -25.31 5.62
C SER A 50 -11.07 -25.47 4.46
N ALA A 51 -11.82 -26.58 4.43
CA ALA A 51 -12.79 -26.84 3.35
C ALA A 51 -13.87 -25.74 3.22
N ASP A 52 -14.31 -25.17 4.34
CA ASP A 52 -15.32 -24.10 4.38
C ASP A 52 -14.74 -22.77 3.89
N GLU A 53 -13.48 -22.47 4.20
CA GLU A 53 -12.77 -21.29 3.66
C GLU A 53 -12.53 -21.42 2.16
N VAL A 54 -12.19 -22.61 1.66
CA VAL A 54 -12.05 -22.89 0.22
C VAL A 54 -13.38 -22.73 -0.50
N THR A 55 -14.47 -23.25 0.06
CA THR A 55 -15.83 -23.10 -0.49
C THR A 55 -16.24 -21.62 -0.52
N THR A 56 -15.97 -20.90 0.57
CA THR A 56 -16.22 -19.45 0.69
C THR A 56 -15.40 -18.64 -0.32
N LEU A 57 -14.14 -19.00 -0.56
CA LEU A 57 -13.28 -18.41 -1.57
C LEU A 57 -13.88 -18.61 -2.96
N TYR A 58 -14.28 -19.84 -3.30
CA TYR A 58 -14.84 -20.17 -4.62
C TYR A 58 -16.14 -19.41 -4.92
N GLU A 59 -17.07 -19.32 -3.97
CA GLU A 59 -18.30 -18.52 -4.16
C GLU A 59 -18.02 -17.03 -4.34
N ARG A 60 -17.03 -16.48 -3.62
CA ARG A 60 -16.57 -15.10 -3.82
C ARG A 60 -15.97 -14.90 -5.22
N THR A 61 -15.11 -15.81 -5.67
CA THR A 61 -14.53 -15.79 -7.02
C THR A 61 -15.63 -15.80 -8.09
N ARG A 62 -16.63 -16.68 -7.97
CA ARG A 62 -17.78 -16.73 -8.90
C ARG A 62 -18.54 -15.39 -8.92
N ARG A 63 -18.75 -14.76 -7.75
CA ARG A 63 -19.43 -13.45 -7.65
C ARG A 63 -18.60 -12.29 -8.21
N GLU A 64 -17.29 -12.28 -7.98
CA GLU A 64 -16.37 -11.24 -8.46
C GLU A 64 -16.20 -11.33 -9.98
N ALA A 65 -15.98 -12.53 -10.54
CA ALA A 65 -15.91 -12.76 -11.98
C ALA A 65 -17.22 -12.36 -12.71
N ARG A 66 -18.39 -12.74 -12.17
CA ARG A 66 -19.71 -12.27 -12.67
C ARG A 66 -19.89 -10.75 -12.59
N SER A 67 -19.18 -10.08 -11.69
CA SER A 67 -19.24 -8.62 -11.58
C SER A 67 -18.32 -7.93 -12.57
N ALA A 68 -17.11 -8.46 -12.78
CA ALA A 68 -16.22 -8.02 -13.86
C ALA A 68 -16.85 -8.24 -15.25
N ALA A 69 -17.58 -9.34 -15.46
CA ALA A 69 -18.29 -9.65 -16.70
C ALA A 69 -19.37 -8.63 -17.12
N ARG A 70 -19.77 -7.70 -16.22
CA ARG A 70 -20.69 -6.60 -16.55
C ARG A 70 -20.01 -5.41 -17.22
N ILE A 71 -18.67 -5.37 -17.24
CA ILE A 71 -17.91 -4.24 -17.77
C ILE A 71 -17.63 -4.50 -19.26
N THR A 72 -18.27 -3.72 -20.13
CA THR A 72 -18.02 -3.76 -21.58
C THR A 72 -17.20 -2.53 -21.99
N HIS A 73 -15.91 -2.70 -22.23
CA HIS A 73 -15.01 -1.62 -22.64
C HIS A 73 -13.79 -2.17 -23.40
N PRO A 74 -13.30 -1.55 -24.50
CA PRO A 74 -12.20 -2.10 -25.30
C PRO A 74 -10.87 -2.31 -24.54
N ASN A 75 -10.66 -1.54 -23.47
CA ASN A 75 -9.48 -1.62 -22.60
C ASN A 75 -9.70 -2.48 -21.33
N VAL A 76 -10.82 -3.22 -21.21
CA VAL A 76 -11.10 -4.14 -20.11
C VAL A 76 -11.16 -5.56 -20.67
N ILE A 77 -10.55 -6.53 -19.97
CA ILE A 77 -10.62 -7.93 -20.39
C ILE A 77 -12.07 -8.43 -20.38
N VAL A 78 -12.52 -9.04 -21.48
CA VAL A 78 -13.88 -9.60 -21.53
C VAL A 78 -13.90 -10.95 -20.81
N VAL A 79 -14.66 -11.06 -19.73
CA VAL A 79 -14.98 -12.37 -19.11
C VAL A 79 -16.10 -13.01 -19.92
N HIS A 80 -15.85 -14.21 -20.46
CA HIS A 80 -16.80 -14.94 -21.31
C HIS A 80 -17.65 -15.93 -20.54
N ASP A 81 -17.09 -16.61 -19.54
CA ASP A 81 -17.78 -17.66 -18.78
C ASP A 81 -17.12 -17.89 -17.41
N VAL A 82 -17.83 -18.55 -16.50
CA VAL A 82 -17.28 -19.05 -15.22
C VAL A 82 -17.78 -20.47 -15.02
N VAL A 83 -16.87 -21.44 -15.18
CA VAL A 83 -17.16 -22.87 -15.15
C VAL A 83 -16.39 -23.57 -14.05
N ASP A 84 -16.79 -24.79 -13.69
CA ASP A 84 -16.13 -25.58 -12.65
C ASP A 84 -15.31 -26.75 -13.21
N ASP A 85 -14.16 -27.00 -12.59
CA ASP A 85 -13.18 -28.05 -12.88
C ASP A 85 -12.88 -28.79 -11.57
N ASP A 86 -13.34 -30.03 -11.41
CA ASP A 86 -13.27 -30.78 -10.13
C ASP A 86 -13.79 -29.95 -8.92
N GLY A 87 -14.89 -29.21 -9.12
CA GLY A 87 -15.51 -28.30 -8.13
C GLY A 87 -14.78 -26.96 -7.94
N ARG A 88 -13.69 -26.70 -8.67
CA ARG A 88 -12.90 -25.47 -8.59
C ARG A 88 -13.32 -24.48 -9.69
N PRO A 89 -13.54 -23.20 -9.38
CA PRO A 89 -13.91 -22.21 -10.39
C PRO A 89 -12.74 -21.90 -11.33
N CYS A 90 -13.05 -21.97 -12.61
CA CYS A 90 -12.22 -21.56 -13.74
C CYS A 90 -12.91 -20.36 -14.42
N ILE A 91 -12.19 -19.25 -14.52
CA ILE A 91 -12.67 -18.05 -15.21
C ILE A 91 -12.21 -18.12 -16.65
N VAL A 92 -13.18 -18.10 -17.58
CA VAL A 92 -12.93 -18.09 -19.02
C VAL A 92 -13.05 -16.65 -19.50
N MET A 93 -12.01 -16.15 -20.14
CA MET A 93 -11.91 -14.77 -20.61
C MET A 93 -11.34 -14.72 -22.03
N GLU A 94 -11.44 -13.55 -22.65
CA GLU A 94 -10.80 -13.24 -23.92
C GLU A 94 -9.31 -13.62 -23.88
N TYR A 95 -8.82 -14.27 -24.94
CA TYR A 95 -7.39 -14.42 -25.16
C TYR A 95 -6.88 -13.18 -25.92
N VAL A 96 -5.98 -12.42 -25.30
CA VAL A 96 -5.29 -11.28 -25.93
C VAL A 96 -3.85 -11.71 -26.22
N PRO A 97 -3.47 -11.96 -27.48
CA PRO A 97 -2.08 -12.26 -27.84
C PRO A 97 -1.20 -11.04 -27.60
N GLY A 98 -0.18 -11.18 -26.76
CA GLY A 98 0.68 -10.07 -26.35
C GLY A 98 1.51 -10.38 -25.10
N SER A 99 2.37 -9.45 -24.70
CA SER A 99 3.08 -9.47 -23.42
C SER A 99 2.37 -8.59 -22.40
N THR A 100 2.69 -8.74 -21.11
CA THR A 100 2.29 -7.76 -20.11
C THR A 100 3.25 -6.55 -20.13
N LEU A 101 2.80 -5.37 -19.69
CA LEU A 101 3.71 -4.28 -19.34
C LEU A 101 4.74 -4.74 -18.29
N GLY A 102 4.33 -5.63 -17.38
CA GLY A 102 5.22 -6.26 -16.40
C GLY A 102 6.37 -7.04 -17.04
N ASP A 103 6.16 -7.68 -18.19
CA ASP A 103 7.22 -8.37 -18.94
C ASP A 103 8.20 -7.39 -19.58
N LEU A 104 7.70 -6.26 -20.10
CA LEU A 104 8.51 -5.21 -20.70
C LEU A 104 9.39 -4.47 -19.67
N LEU A 105 8.90 -4.33 -18.43
CA LEU A 105 9.63 -3.68 -17.33
C LEU A 105 10.52 -4.65 -16.51
N LYS A 106 10.62 -5.93 -16.91
CA LYS A 106 11.54 -6.89 -16.25
C LYS A 106 12.99 -6.41 -16.35
N GLY A 107 13.78 -6.69 -15.31
CA GLY A 107 15.20 -6.32 -15.26
C GLY A 107 15.48 -4.82 -15.15
N GLY A 108 14.47 -3.99 -14.87
CA GLY A 108 14.60 -2.53 -14.85
C GLY A 108 14.36 -1.86 -16.20
N GLY A 109 13.68 -2.54 -17.13
CA GLY A 109 13.22 -1.94 -18.38
C GLY A 109 12.29 -0.74 -18.14
N THR A 110 12.25 0.17 -19.10
CA THR A 110 11.47 1.41 -19.08
C THR A 110 10.81 1.65 -20.44
N VAL A 111 9.77 2.47 -20.47
CA VAL A 111 9.15 3.00 -21.69
C VAL A 111 9.25 4.53 -21.72
N PRO A 112 9.32 5.17 -22.91
CA PRO A 112 9.30 6.63 -23.02
C PRO A 112 8.03 7.24 -22.40
N PRO A 113 8.08 8.49 -21.89
CA PRO A 113 6.92 9.13 -21.27
C PRO A 113 5.69 9.21 -22.18
N ALA A 114 5.85 9.46 -23.48
CA ALA A 114 4.73 9.44 -24.44
C ALA A 114 4.01 8.08 -24.50
N GLU A 115 4.76 6.99 -24.37
CA GLU A 115 4.22 5.62 -24.37
C GLU A 115 3.59 5.27 -23.03
N ALA A 116 4.23 5.65 -21.91
CA ALA A 116 3.61 5.57 -20.58
C ALA A 116 2.28 6.36 -20.53
N ALA A 117 2.21 7.53 -21.18
CA ALA A 117 1.00 8.35 -21.27
C ALA A 117 -0.08 7.64 -22.10
N ARG A 118 0.28 7.06 -23.25
CA ARG A 118 -0.62 6.29 -24.12
C ARG A 118 -1.21 5.07 -23.41
N ILE A 119 -0.39 4.31 -22.69
CA ILE A 119 -0.81 3.18 -21.85
C ILE A 119 -1.72 3.69 -20.72
N GLY A 120 -1.32 4.76 -20.03
CA GLY A 120 -2.11 5.40 -18.97
C GLY A 120 -3.50 5.84 -19.42
N LEU A 121 -3.65 6.34 -20.65
CA LEU A 121 -4.96 6.70 -21.23
C LEU A 121 -5.90 5.50 -21.36
N SER A 122 -5.37 4.36 -21.80
CA SER A 122 -6.15 3.12 -21.89
C SER A 122 -6.50 2.57 -20.51
N MET A 123 -5.57 2.65 -19.55
CA MET A 123 -5.80 2.24 -18.16
C MET A 123 -6.86 3.11 -17.47
N ILE A 124 -6.80 4.45 -17.61
CA ILE A 124 -7.80 5.33 -16.97
C ILE A 124 -9.19 5.17 -17.60
N ALA A 125 -9.28 4.93 -18.91
CA ALA A 125 -10.55 4.61 -19.56
C ALA A 125 -11.14 3.29 -19.04
N ALA A 126 -10.31 2.23 -18.89
CA ALA A 126 -10.71 0.97 -18.29
C ALA A 126 -11.19 1.11 -16.84
N LEU A 127 -10.48 1.89 -16.01
CA LEU A 127 -10.87 2.16 -14.63
C LEU A 127 -12.18 2.96 -14.54
N ARG A 128 -12.36 4.00 -15.37
CA ARG A 128 -13.62 4.77 -15.44
C ARG A 128 -14.82 3.89 -15.81
N ALA A 129 -14.66 2.99 -16.78
CA ALA A 129 -15.70 2.03 -17.15
C ALA A 129 -16.05 1.07 -16.00
N ALA A 130 -15.04 0.53 -15.30
CA ALA A 130 -15.24 -0.36 -14.16
C ALA A 130 -15.90 0.35 -12.97
N HIS A 131 -15.43 1.55 -12.61
CA HIS A 131 -15.98 2.36 -11.53
C HIS A 131 -17.43 2.76 -11.80
N SER A 132 -17.77 3.07 -13.06
CA SER A 132 -19.15 3.35 -13.49
C SER A 132 -20.08 2.14 -13.37
N ALA A 133 -19.54 0.92 -13.48
CA ALA A 133 -20.24 -0.33 -13.23
C ALA A 133 -20.24 -0.76 -11.73
N GLY A 134 -19.71 0.07 -10.83
CA GLY A 134 -19.59 -0.22 -9.40
C GLY A 134 -18.48 -1.21 -9.03
N VAL A 135 -17.51 -1.46 -9.92
CA VAL A 135 -16.42 -2.43 -9.73
C VAL A 135 -15.10 -1.69 -9.53
N LEU A 136 -14.44 -1.93 -8.40
CA LEU A 136 -13.04 -1.51 -8.15
C LEU A 136 -12.08 -2.61 -8.62
N HIS A 137 -10.93 -2.22 -9.16
CA HIS A 137 -9.94 -3.19 -9.64
C HIS A 137 -9.12 -3.79 -8.50
N ARG A 138 -8.61 -2.97 -7.58
CA ARG A 138 -7.83 -3.34 -6.37
C ARG A 138 -6.50 -4.05 -6.62
N ASP A 139 -6.05 -4.20 -7.85
CA ASP A 139 -4.78 -4.87 -8.20
C ASP A 139 -4.18 -4.31 -9.50
N VAL A 140 -4.26 -2.99 -9.71
CA VAL A 140 -3.64 -2.33 -10.86
C VAL A 140 -2.11 -2.40 -10.69
N LYS A 141 -1.43 -3.04 -11.65
CA LYS A 141 0.04 -3.19 -11.70
C LYS A 141 0.49 -3.56 -13.11
N PRO A 142 1.77 -3.38 -13.50
CA PRO A 142 2.28 -3.74 -14.82
C PRO A 142 1.92 -5.16 -15.29
N GLY A 143 1.95 -6.16 -14.40
CA GLY A 143 1.62 -7.55 -14.74
C GLY A 143 0.14 -7.80 -15.11
N ASN A 144 -0.75 -6.85 -14.80
CA ASN A 144 -2.18 -6.93 -15.12
C ASN A 144 -2.56 -6.02 -16.32
N VAL A 145 -1.56 -5.42 -16.99
CA VAL A 145 -1.74 -4.61 -18.20
C VAL A 145 -1.21 -5.39 -19.39
N LEU A 146 -2.12 -5.89 -20.24
CA LEU A 146 -1.78 -6.61 -21.47
C LEU A 146 -1.53 -5.62 -22.61
N LEU A 147 -0.45 -5.83 -23.36
CA LEU A 147 -0.06 -5.09 -24.55
C LEU A 147 -0.30 -5.99 -25.76
N GLY A 148 -1.48 -5.86 -26.36
CA GLY A 148 -1.90 -6.61 -27.54
C GLY A 148 -1.40 -5.99 -28.86
N ALA A 149 -1.77 -6.62 -29.97
CA ALA A 149 -1.54 -6.09 -31.30
C ALA A 149 -2.23 -4.73 -31.54
N GLU A 150 -1.75 -3.99 -32.54
CA GLU A 150 -2.36 -2.72 -33.01
C GLU A 150 -2.58 -1.70 -31.87
N ASP A 151 -1.55 -1.52 -31.04
CA ASP A 151 -1.53 -0.62 -29.88
C ASP A 151 -2.61 -0.90 -28.80
N ARG A 152 -3.34 -2.02 -28.87
CA ARG A 152 -4.41 -2.33 -27.92
C ARG A 152 -3.86 -2.63 -26.52
N VAL A 153 -4.23 -1.80 -25.55
CA VAL A 153 -3.91 -2.02 -24.13
C VAL A 153 -5.16 -2.52 -23.39
N VAL A 154 -5.04 -3.62 -22.65
CA VAL A 154 -6.16 -4.25 -21.93
C VAL A 154 -5.81 -4.48 -20.46
N LEU A 155 -6.66 -4.01 -19.56
CA LEU A 155 -6.53 -4.21 -18.12
C LEU A 155 -7.27 -5.49 -17.71
N THR A 156 -6.60 -6.38 -16.98
CA THR A 156 -7.12 -7.71 -16.58
C THR A 156 -7.12 -7.91 -15.06
N ASP A 157 -7.72 -8.99 -14.57
CA ASP A 157 -7.78 -9.37 -13.14
C ASP A 157 -8.53 -8.37 -12.22
N PHE A 158 -9.61 -7.77 -12.73
CA PHE A 158 -10.56 -6.97 -11.94
C PHE A 158 -11.16 -7.75 -10.76
N GLY A 159 -10.87 -7.32 -9.53
CA GLY A 159 -11.57 -7.73 -8.30
C GLY A 159 -11.30 -9.15 -7.79
N ILE A 160 -11.08 -10.12 -8.69
CA ILE A 160 -10.85 -11.56 -8.45
C ILE A 160 -9.68 -11.85 -7.48
N ALA A 161 -8.79 -10.87 -7.30
CA ALA A 161 -7.50 -11.02 -6.66
C ALA A 161 -7.52 -10.88 -5.12
N MET A 162 -8.35 -9.98 -4.58
CA MET A 162 -8.10 -9.38 -3.25
C MET A 162 -9.38 -9.03 -2.47
N THR A 163 -10.08 -10.04 -1.96
CA THR A 163 -11.06 -9.88 -0.86
C THR A 163 -11.01 -11.02 0.17
N THR A 164 -9.80 -11.43 0.56
CA THR A 164 -9.55 -12.34 1.69
C THR A 164 -8.89 -11.58 2.84
N GLY A 165 -9.44 -11.71 4.04
CA GLY A 165 -8.75 -11.39 5.29
C GLY A 165 -7.66 -12.42 5.65
N ALA A 166 -7.44 -13.42 4.80
CA ALA A 166 -6.23 -14.22 4.79
C ALA A 166 -5.09 -13.34 4.26
N SER A 167 -4.40 -12.69 5.19
CA SER A 167 -2.96 -12.42 5.17
C SER A 167 -2.27 -12.55 3.79
N THR A 168 -1.98 -11.42 3.16
CA THR A 168 -0.88 -11.32 2.17
C THR A 168 0.49 -11.57 2.79
N LEU A 169 0.54 -11.85 4.09
CA LEU A 169 1.64 -12.44 4.81
C LEU A 169 1.51 -13.97 4.77
N THR A 170 2.36 -14.65 4.01
CA THR A 170 2.55 -16.09 4.20
C THR A 170 3.12 -16.37 5.59
N GLN A 171 3.03 -17.61 6.08
CA GLN A 171 3.62 -18.03 7.35
C GLN A 171 5.15 -17.80 7.45
N THR A 172 5.81 -17.50 6.33
CA THR A 172 7.24 -17.17 6.20
C THR A 172 7.53 -15.66 6.06
N GLY A 173 6.52 -14.80 6.06
CA GLY A 173 6.68 -13.33 5.92
C GLY A 173 6.87 -12.83 4.48
N GLU A 174 6.75 -13.70 3.47
CA GLU A 174 6.94 -13.35 2.07
C GLU A 174 5.65 -12.78 1.45
N MET A 175 5.47 -11.46 1.56
CA MET A 175 4.45 -10.75 0.77
C MET A 175 4.95 -10.57 -0.67
N VAL A 176 4.67 -11.55 -1.53
CA VAL A 176 5.21 -11.63 -2.89
C VAL A 176 4.58 -10.57 -3.82
N GLY A 177 5.34 -9.51 -4.09
CA GLY A 177 5.32 -8.72 -5.33
C GLY A 177 4.15 -7.76 -5.60
N SER A 178 3.06 -7.79 -4.84
CA SER A 178 1.90 -6.91 -5.08
C SER A 178 1.76 -5.73 -4.11
N ILE A 179 2.62 -5.64 -3.09
CA ILE A 179 2.62 -4.49 -2.17
C ILE A 179 3.04 -3.18 -2.86
N ASP A 180 3.94 -3.26 -3.84
CA ASP A 180 4.59 -2.13 -4.50
C ASP A 180 3.62 -1.12 -5.17
N TYR A 181 2.37 -1.52 -5.39
CA TYR A 181 1.29 -0.72 -5.98
C TYR A 181 0.10 -0.51 -5.03
N MET A 182 0.17 -1.03 -3.80
CA MET A 182 -0.92 -0.90 -2.82
C MET A 182 -1.00 0.53 -2.30
N ALA A 183 -2.21 1.08 -2.19
CA ALA A 183 -2.42 2.44 -1.71
C ALA A 183 -2.29 2.55 -0.16
N PRO A 184 -1.82 3.68 0.39
CA PRO A 184 -1.59 3.86 1.83
C PRO A 184 -2.83 3.58 2.69
N GLU A 185 -4.02 3.95 2.21
CA GLU A 185 -5.28 3.68 2.87
C GLU A 185 -5.54 2.17 3.05
N ARG A 186 -5.16 1.33 2.08
CA ARG A 186 -5.30 -0.12 2.17
C ARG A 186 -4.30 -0.75 3.13
N ILE A 187 -3.07 -0.24 3.17
CA ILE A 187 -2.06 -0.67 4.17
C ILE A 187 -2.52 -0.33 5.59
N ARG A 188 -3.29 0.76 5.75
CA ARG A 188 -3.93 1.17 7.01
C ARG A 188 -5.28 0.46 7.27
N GLY A 189 -5.68 -0.52 6.46
CA GLY A 189 -6.95 -1.25 6.62
C GLY A 189 -8.23 -0.43 6.33
N GLN A 190 -8.10 0.77 5.76
CA GLN A 190 -9.24 1.62 5.43
C GLN A 190 -9.99 1.08 4.20
N GLN A 191 -11.29 1.41 4.10
CA GLN A 191 -12.14 0.93 3.02
C GLN A 191 -11.66 1.49 1.67
N PRO A 192 -11.27 0.65 0.69
CA PRO A 192 -10.76 1.13 -0.60
C PRO A 192 -11.89 1.70 -1.46
N GLY A 193 -11.68 2.90 -1.99
CA GLY A 193 -12.51 3.54 -3.02
C GLY A 193 -11.77 3.72 -4.36
N PRO A 194 -12.38 4.40 -5.34
CA PRO A 194 -11.78 4.66 -6.67
C PRO A 194 -10.37 5.25 -6.63
N ALA A 195 -10.09 6.13 -5.67
CA ALA A 195 -8.79 6.76 -5.47
C ALA A 195 -7.63 5.76 -5.24
N CYS A 196 -7.92 4.54 -4.75
CA CYS A 196 -6.92 3.49 -4.60
C CYS A 196 -6.43 2.96 -5.96
N ASP A 197 -7.32 2.81 -6.95
CA ASP A 197 -6.93 2.36 -8.28
C ASP A 197 -6.13 3.46 -9.01
N LEU A 198 -6.40 4.73 -8.72
CA LEU A 198 -5.64 5.88 -9.22
C LEU A 198 -4.23 5.96 -8.63
N TRP A 199 -4.05 5.67 -7.34
CA TRP A 199 -2.71 5.49 -6.74
C TRP A 199 -1.93 4.38 -7.45
N ALA A 200 -2.58 3.23 -7.67
CA ALA A 200 -1.94 2.06 -8.26
C ALA A 200 -1.61 2.28 -9.76
N LEU A 201 -2.41 3.08 -10.48
CA LEU A 201 -2.06 3.65 -11.78
C LEU A 201 -0.81 4.55 -11.67
N GLY A 202 -0.75 5.46 -10.71
CA GLY A 202 0.42 6.32 -10.46
C GLY A 202 1.70 5.51 -10.20
N ALA A 203 1.63 4.47 -9.38
CA ALA A 203 2.75 3.57 -9.10
C ALA A 203 3.17 2.75 -10.34
N THR A 204 2.20 2.34 -11.17
CA THR A 204 2.45 1.66 -12.45
C THR A 204 3.17 2.57 -13.44
N LEU A 205 2.72 3.83 -13.58
CA LEU A 205 3.35 4.83 -14.45
C LEU A 205 4.75 5.21 -13.95
N TYR A 206 4.93 5.39 -12.64
CA TYR A 206 6.25 5.63 -12.05
C TYR A 206 7.24 4.53 -12.41
N GLN A 207 6.87 3.26 -12.24
CA GLN A 207 7.77 2.15 -12.61
C GLN A 207 7.99 2.09 -14.12
N ALA A 208 6.97 2.40 -14.93
CA ALA A 208 7.10 2.40 -16.38
C ALA A 208 8.18 3.37 -16.87
N THR A 209 8.38 4.51 -16.21
CA THR A 209 9.41 5.51 -16.60
C THR A 209 10.71 5.37 -15.81
N GLU A 210 10.67 5.05 -14.52
CA GLU A 210 11.87 4.99 -13.65
C GLU A 210 12.47 3.58 -13.50
N GLY A 211 11.84 2.54 -14.06
CA GLY A 211 12.32 1.14 -14.06
C GLY A 211 12.19 0.41 -12.72
N ARG A 212 11.75 1.11 -11.66
CA ARG A 212 11.54 0.57 -10.30
C ARG A 212 10.24 1.11 -9.69
N PRO A 213 9.58 0.38 -8.78
CA PRO A 213 8.46 0.94 -8.03
C PRO A 213 8.90 2.12 -7.13
N PRO A 214 8.01 3.08 -6.83
CA PRO A 214 8.35 4.32 -6.12
C PRO A 214 8.85 4.09 -4.69
N PHE A 215 8.23 3.17 -3.96
CA PHE A 215 8.46 2.97 -2.52
C PHE A 215 9.17 1.67 -2.17
N ARG A 216 9.71 0.94 -3.17
CA ARG A 216 10.33 -0.37 -2.95
C ARG A 216 11.47 -0.30 -1.93
N ARG A 217 11.52 -1.29 -1.03
CA ARG A 217 12.61 -1.55 -0.06
C ARG A 217 13.01 -3.03 -0.12
N ASP A 218 13.98 -3.40 0.70
CA ASP A 218 14.49 -4.78 0.75
C ASP A 218 13.40 -5.74 1.25
N THR A 219 12.69 -5.37 2.33
CA THR A 219 11.57 -6.14 2.87
C THR A 219 10.19 -5.60 2.49
N ALA A 220 9.19 -6.48 2.58
CA ALA A 220 7.78 -6.13 2.43
C ALA A 220 7.30 -5.11 3.48
N MET A 221 7.71 -5.26 4.75
CA MET A 221 7.29 -4.37 5.83
C MET A 221 7.90 -2.97 5.70
N GLU A 222 9.17 -2.87 5.31
CA GLU A 222 9.79 -1.57 5.00
C GLU A 222 9.14 -0.90 3.80
N THR A 223 8.76 -1.67 2.77
CA THR A 223 7.99 -1.17 1.62
C THR A 223 6.61 -0.67 2.08
N ALA A 224 5.95 -1.39 3.00
CA ALA A 224 4.67 -0.97 3.58
C ALA A 224 4.78 0.37 4.32
N TYR A 225 5.81 0.48 5.15
CA TYR A 225 6.13 1.70 5.88
C TYR A 225 6.46 2.86 4.93
N ALA A 226 7.27 2.62 3.89
CA ALA A 226 7.61 3.64 2.90
C ALA A 226 6.37 4.13 2.13
N ILE A 227 5.47 3.23 1.74
CA ILE A 227 4.17 3.62 1.17
C ILE A 227 3.36 4.42 2.18
N ALA A 228 3.31 4.03 3.45
CA ALA A 228 2.50 4.70 4.46
C ALA A 228 3.04 6.05 4.96
N VAL A 229 4.36 6.26 4.94
CA VAL A 229 5.05 7.35 5.68
C VAL A 229 6.14 8.08 4.89
N ASP A 230 6.96 7.39 4.09
CA ASP A 230 8.08 8.04 3.39
C ASP A 230 7.58 9.00 2.29
N PRO A 231 8.27 10.13 2.05
CA PRO A 231 8.02 10.95 0.88
C PRO A 231 8.30 10.17 -0.42
N LEU A 232 7.66 10.59 -1.51
CA LEU A 232 7.98 10.10 -2.85
C LEU A 232 9.38 10.58 -3.27
N ASP A 233 10.19 9.68 -3.82
CA ASP A 233 11.36 10.05 -4.62
C ASP A 233 10.86 10.67 -5.94
N PRO A 234 11.12 11.96 -6.23
CA PRO A 234 10.58 12.60 -7.44
C PRO A 234 11.02 11.85 -8.72
N PRO A 235 10.09 11.56 -9.65
CA PRO A 235 10.43 10.87 -10.90
C PRO A 235 11.34 11.76 -11.77
N THR A 236 12.39 11.15 -12.33
CA THR A 236 13.45 11.84 -13.07
C THR A 236 13.40 11.59 -14.58
N GLN A 237 12.80 10.48 -15.00
CA GLN A 237 12.64 10.08 -16.40
C GLN A 237 11.21 10.28 -16.91
N ALA A 238 10.23 10.50 -16.02
CA ALA A 238 8.82 10.68 -16.40
C ALA A 238 8.51 11.92 -17.27
N GLY A 239 9.45 12.84 -17.46
CA GLY A 239 9.27 13.99 -18.37
C GLY A 239 7.96 14.77 -18.10
N PRO A 240 7.11 15.02 -19.13
CA PRO A 240 5.81 15.68 -18.96
C PRO A 240 4.82 14.98 -18.02
N LEU A 241 5.00 13.69 -17.70
CA LEU A 241 4.14 12.95 -16.77
C LEU A 241 4.49 13.19 -15.30
N ALA A 242 5.68 13.70 -14.98
CA ALA A 242 6.16 13.81 -13.60
C ALA A 242 5.14 14.46 -12.63
N PRO A 243 4.51 15.62 -12.95
CA PRO A 243 3.55 16.25 -12.04
C PRO A 243 2.27 15.42 -11.81
N LEU A 244 1.83 14.65 -12.81
CA LEU A 244 0.68 13.77 -12.67
C LEU A 244 1.02 12.55 -11.80
N VAL A 245 2.19 11.94 -12.02
CA VAL A 245 2.67 10.80 -11.23
C VAL A 245 2.81 11.19 -9.75
N GLU A 246 3.36 12.36 -9.46
CA GLU A 246 3.44 12.91 -8.10
C GLU A 246 2.05 13.12 -7.49
N ALA A 247 1.09 13.69 -8.23
CA ALA A 247 -0.27 13.94 -7.73
C ALA A 247 -1.08 12.65 -7.49
N LEU A 248 -0.96 11.64 -8.37
CA LEU A 248 -1.57 10.32 -8.18
C LEU A 248 -1.01 9.59 -6.95
N LEU A 249 0.26 9.85 -6.62
CA LEU A 249 0.96 9.28 -5.47
C LEU A 249 0.87 10.15 -4.19
N SER A 250 -0.15 11.01 -4.06
CA SER A 250 -0.45 11.62 -2.77
C SER A 250 -0.91 10.57 -1.74
N LYS A 251 -0.37 10.69 -0.53
CA LYS A 251 -0.65 9.80 0.62
C LYS A 251 -2.07 9.95 1.17
N ASN A 252 -2.71 11.07 0.87
CA ASN A 252 -4.11 11.35 1.17
C ASN A 252 -4.95 11.05 -0.09
N PRO A 253 -5.94 10.14 -0.04
CA PRO A 253 -6.77 9.84 -1.21
C PRO A 253 -7.55 11.05 -1.74
N ASP A 254 -7.91 12.01 -0.87
CA ASP A 254 -8.70 13.19 -1.24
C ASP A 254 -7.89 14.26 -1.98
N GLU A 255 -6.56 14.16 -1.98
CA GLU A 255 -5.64 15.06 -2.71
C GLU A 255 -5.30 14.55 -4.12
N ARG A 256 -5.69 13.31 -4.45
CA ARG A 256 -5.41 12.71 -5.77
C ARG A 256 -6.36 13.32 -6.82
N PRO A 257 -5.90 13.49 -8.07
CA PRO A 257 -6.76 13.97 -9.14
C PRO A 257 -7.91 12.98 -9.40
N SER A 258 -9.08 13.48 -9.77
CA SER A 258 -10.18 12.65 -10.28
C SER A 258 -9.80 11.96 -11.59
N SER A 259 -10.57 10.95 -12.00
CA SER A 259 -10.32 10.24 -13.26
C SER A 259 -10.35 11.17 -14.49
N GLU A 260 -11.22 12.19 -14.47
CA GLU A 260 -11.34 13.23 -15.51
C GLU A 260 -10.17 14.22 -15.51
N GLN A 261 -9.55 14.48 -14.34
CA GLN A 261 -8.32 15.27 -14.24
C GLN A 261 -7.12 14.44 -14.71
N THR A 262 -7.06 13.17 -14.31
CA THR A 262 -6.02 12.20 -14.71
C THR A 262 -5.98 12.02 -16.22
N GLN A 263 -7.13 11.80 -16.87
CA GLN A 263 -7.21 11.66 -18.32
C GLN A 263 -6.69 12.91 -19.05
N ARG A 264 -7.15 14.11 -18.67
CA ARG A 264 -6.71 15.37 -19.29
C ARG A 264 -5.20 15.62 -19.11
N ALA A 265 -4.65 15.24 -17.96
CA ALA A 265 -3.21 15.38 -17.70
C ALA A 265 -2.38 14.39 -18.56
N LEU A 266 -2.87 13.16 -18.78
CA LEU A 266 -2.24 12.20 -19.69
C LEU A 266 -2.30 12.66 -21.16
N GLU A 267 -3.45 13.20 -21.59
CA GLU A 267 -3.62 13.80 -22.93
C GLU A 267 -2.63 14.95 -23.15
N ALA A 268 -2.51 15.87 -22.18
CA ALA A 268 -1.59 16.99 -22.23
C ALA A 268 -0.11 16.55 -22.25
N ALA A 269 0.27 15.57 -21.43
CA ALA A 269 1.64 15.04 -21.39
C ALA A 269 2.05 14.44 -22.75
N ARG A 270 1.17 13.66 -23.38
CA ARG A 270 1.38 13.06 -24.72
C ARG A 270 1.51 14.13 -25.82
N ALA A 271 0.73 15.20 -25.75
CA ALA A 271 0.78 16.31 -26.71
C ALA A 271 2.06 17.15 -26.57
N ALA A 272 2.54 17.36 -25.33
CA ALA A 272 3.76 18.12 -25.07
C ALA A 272 4.98 17.49 -25.74
N GLU A 273 5.14 16.17 -25.65
CA GLU A 273 6.28 15.44 -26.22
C GLU A 273 6.26 15.44 -27.76
N THR A 274 5.06 15.37 -28.36
CA THR A 274 4.87 15.51 -29.82
C THR A 274 5.37 16.88 -30.33
N THR A 275 5.26 17.92 -29.50
CA THR A 275 5.67 19.29 -29.85
C THR A 275 7.20 19.48 -29.78
N VAL A 276 7.89 18.72 -28.93
CA VAL A 276 9.36 18.80 -28.75
C VAL A 276 10.12 18.05 -29.86
N VAL A 277 9.48 17.09 -30.53
CA VAL A 277 10.08 16.24 -31.58
C VAL A 277 9.93 16.83 -32.99
N ALA A 278 9.13 17.88 -33.18
CA ALA A 278 9.03 18.58 -34.46
C ALA A 278 10.35 19.33 -34.76
N PRO A 279 11.07 19.03 -35.86
CA PRO A 279 12.22 19.83 -36.26
C PRO A 279 11.74 21.24 -36.64
N SER A 280 12.43 22.26 -36.15
CA SER A 280 12.26 23.63 -36.62
C SER A 280 12.54 23.67 -38.12
N ALA A 281 11.48 23.73 -38.94
CA ALA A 281 11.60 24.03 -40.35
C ALA A 281 11.98 25.50 -40.49
N ASP A 282 13.26 25.78 -40.72
CA ASP A 282 13.75 27.14 -41.00
C ASP A 282 12.98 27.73 -42.19
N PRO A 283 12.28 28.87 -42.03
CA PRO A 283 11.70 29.58 -43.15
C PRO A 283 12.80 30.33 -43.88
N ALA A 284 13.32 29.73 -44.94
CA ALA A 284 14.21 30.42 -45.88
C ALA A 284 13.47 31.57 -46.58
N GLY A 285 13.96 32.81 -46.44
CA GLY A 285 13.45 33.95 -47.21
C GLY A 285 13.74 35.33 -46.60
N GLY A 286 14.87 35.93 -46.98
CA GLY A 286 15.21 37.31 -46.60
C GLY A 286 16.53 37.76 -47.24
N TYR A 287 16.44 38.36 -48.43
CA TYR A 287 17.60 38.85 -49.20
C TYR A 287 18.15 40.18 -48.65
N ASP A 288 19.43 40.41 -48.98
CA ASP A 288 20.21 41.67 -49.02
C ASP A 288 21.46 41.64 -48.10
N GLY A 289 22.70 41.82 -48.60
CA GLY A 289 23.16 41.89 -49.97
C GLY A 289 24.64 42.34 -50.09
N ARG A 290 25.21 42.14 -51.29
CA ARG A 290 26.36 42.88 -51.88
C ARG A 290 27.82 42.56 -51.46
N GLY A 291 28.53 41.92 -52.41
CA GLY A 291 29.96 42.13 -52.68
C GLY A 291 30.93 41.11 -52.05
N GLY A 292 31.87 40.49 -52.76
CA GLY A 292 32.12 40.48 -54.22
C GLY A 292 33.56 40.07 -54.55
N GLY A 293 33.78 39.43 -55.71
CA GLY A 293 35.12 39.30 -56.32
C GLY A 293 35.83 37.94 -56.23
N THR A 294 35.89 37.25 -57.38
CA THR A 294 37.07 36.54 -57.95
C THR A 294 37.99 35.70 -57.02
N ALA A 295 38.06 34.37 -57.11
CA ALA A 295 38.43 33.48 -58.24
C ALA A 295 39.95 33.25 -58.47
N SER A 296 40.32 31.96 -58.51
CA SER A 296 41.50 31.35 -59.17
C SER A 296 42.90 31.50 -58.54
N GLY A 297 43.64 30.37 -58.46
CA GLY A 297 45.09 30.42 -58.70
C GLY A 297 46.03 29.52 -57.87
N ARG A 298 46.15 28.24 -58.26
CA ARG A 298 47.40 27.44 -58.38
C ARG A 298 48.53 27.42 -57.33
N GLU A 299 48.82 26.19 -56.87
CA GLU A 299 50.09 25.41 -57.02
C GLU A 299 51.47 25.97 -56.57
N ALA A 300 52.17 25.15 -55.78
CA ALA A 300 53.63 25.03 -55.58
C ALA A 300 54.35 26.17 -54.81
N ASP A 301 55.42 25.96 -54.04
CA ASP A 301 56.18 24.73 -53.70
C ASP A 301 56.95 24.93 -52.37
N GLY A 302 57.58 23.88 -51.82
CA GLY A 302 58.73 24.01 -50.91
C GLY A 302 58.56 23.56 -49.45
N ALA A 303 58.92 22.30 -49.19
CA ALA A 303 59.42 21.85 -47.87
C ALA A 303 60.96 22.05 -47.80
N PRO A 304 61.59 22.00 -46.60
CA PRO A 304 62.12 20.71 -46.17
C PRO A 304 62.11 20.42 -44.64
N THR A 305 61.84 19.14 -44.33
CA THR A 305 62.53 18.28 -43.35
C THR A 305 62.76 18.76 -41.90
N GLN A 306 62.05 18.15 -40.93
CA GLN A 306 62.67 17.23 -39.93
C GLN A 306 61.61 16.54 -39.03
N GLU A 307 61.68 15.21 -38.95
CA GLU A 307 61.09 14.36 -37.89
C GLU A 307 62.11 14.23 -36.73
N PRO A 308 61.74 13.91 -35.46
CA PRO A 308 61.13 12.60 -35.12
C PRO A 308 60.08 12.56 -33.98
N GLU A 309 59.29 11.48 -33.93
CA GLU A 309 58.49 11.00 -32.78
C GLU A 309 59.34 10.12 -31.82
N PRO A 310 58.85 9.52 -30.69
CA PRO A 310 57.60 9.66 -29.90
C PRO A 310 57.98 9.96 -28.39
N PRO A 311 57.41 9.44 -27.26
CA PRO A 311 56.18 8.67 -26.99
C PRO A 311 55.34 9.03 -25.73
N THR A 312 54.22 8.29 -25.59
CA THR A 312 53.19 8.20 -24.52
C THR A 312 53.65 8.12 -23.05
N VAL A 313 52.94 8.82 -22.13
CA VAL A 313 52.95 8.56 -20.67
C VAL A 313 51.58 8.71 -19.97
N THR A 314 51.02 7.55 -19.58
CA THR A 314 50.41 7.19 -18.27
C THR A 314 49.22 7.96 -17.63
N ARG A 315 48.23 7.14 -17.20
CA ARG A 315 47.06 7.45 -16.37
C ARG A 315 47.40 7.44 -14.86
N SER A 316 46.93 8.41 -14.07
CA SER A 316 46.98 8.36 -12.59
C SER A 316 45.77 9.07 -11.95
N ALA A 317 45.44 8.73 -10.69
CA ALA A 317 44.25 9.18 -9.98
C ALA A 317 44.56 9.65 -8.54
N SER A 318 43.87 10.69 -8.04
CA SER A 318 43.86 11.01 -6.59
C SER A 318 42.68 11.86 -6.10
N ARG A 319 41.82 11.22 -5.30
CA ARG A 319 41.12 11.65 -4.05
C ARG A 319 40.87 13.13 -3.68
N ASN A 320 39.59 13.36 -3.30
CA ASN A 320 39.08 14.09 -2.11
C ASN A 320 39.37 15.60 -1.86
N HIS A 321 38.31 16.42 -1.74
CA HIS A 321 37.78 16.83 -0.41
C HIS A 321 36.47 17.68 -0.37
N ARG A 322 35.63 17.36 0.63
CA ARG A 322 34.75 18.21 1.49
C ARG A 322 33.70 19.19 0.91
N LYS A 323 32.44 18.76 1.02
CA LYS A 323 31.34 19.35 1.83
C LYS A 323 31.32 20.88 2.08
N ARG A 324 30.19 21.52 1.77
CA ARG A 324 29.57 22.49 2.71
C ARG A 324 28.03 22.39 2.71
N ARG A 325 27.46 22.37 3.92
CA ARG A 325 26.03 22.23 4.22
C ARG A 325 25.50 23.60 4.68
N ARG A 326 24.28 24.00 4.29
CA ARG A 326 23.46 24.95 5.07
C ARG A 326 22.09 24.32 5.36
N LYS A 327 21.46 24.75 6.46
CA LYS A 327 20.28 24.14 7.09
C LYS A 327 19.23 25.23 7.38
N ARG A 328 18.01 24.75 7.71
CA ARG A 328 16.85 25.40 8.38
C ARG A 328 15.75 25.82 7.38
N THR A 329 14.45 25.60 7.64
CA THR A 329 13.76 25.11 8.86
C THR A 329 12.39 24.48 8.54
N GLY A 330 11.92 23.55 9.39
CA GLY A 330 10.57 22.95 9.34
C GLY A 330 10.49 21.76 10.31
N ALA A 331 9.44 21.68 11.14
CA ALA A 331 9.28 20.67 12.21
C ALA A 331 8.03 19.78 11.98
N VAL A 332 7.65 18.96 12.98
CA VAL A 332 6.52 17.98 12.98
C VAL A 332 6.89 16.65 12.28
N ALA A 333 6.53 15.42 12.71
CA ALA A 333 5.86 14.91 13.92
C ALA A 333 6.55 13.63 14.46
N VAL A 334 6.21 13.22 15.69
CA VAL A 334 6.52 11.91 16.31
C VAL A 334 5.22 11.28 16.79
N THR A 335 4.80 10.13 16.23
CA THR A 335 3.84 9.13 16.79
C THR A 335 3.45 8.14 15.68
N ALA A 336 3.96 6.91 15.71
CA ALA A 336 3.58 5.83 14.78
C ALA A 336 3.90 4.46 15.41
N ALA A 337 3.27 4.13 16.54
CA ALA A 337 3.51 2.89 17.28
C ALA A 337 2.25 2.07 17.65
N LEU A 338 1.04 2.63 17.52
CA LEU A 338 -0.20 1.99 18.01
C LEU A 338 -1.19 1.55 16.93
N ALA A 339 -1.03 1.96 15.67
CA ALA A 339 -1.99 1.69 14.59
C ALA A 339 -1.91 0.26 13.99
N VAL A 340 -1.47 -0.74 14.78
CA VAL A 340 -1.26 -2.13 14.32
C VAL A 340 -2.10 -3.15 15.11
N ALA A 341 -2.64 -2.78 16.27
CA ALA A 341 -3.31 -3.68 17.20
C ALA A 341 -4.74 -4.12 16.79
N ALA A 342 -5.59 -3.18 16.36
CA ALA A 342 -7.04 -3.35 16.48
C ALA A 342 -7.75 -4.12 15.34
N GLY A 343 -7.17 -4.18 14.15
CA GLY A 343 -7.92 -4.48 12.92
C GLY A 343 -7.93 -5.94 12.44
N ALA A 344 -7.18 -6.85 13.08
CA ALA A 344 -6.81 -8.12 12.46
C ALA A 344 -7.73 -9.33 12.77
N ALA A 345 -8.69 -9.20 13.69
CA ALA A 345 -9.23 -10.37 14.40
C ALA A 345 -10.75 -10.47 14.55
N PHE A 346 -11.59 -10.12 13.55
CA PHE A 346 -12.91 -10.79 13.35
C PHE A 346 -13.58 -10.49 12.00
N TYR A 347 -13.51 -11.46 11.07
CA TYR A 347 -14.54 -11.62 10.03
C TYR A 347 -14.99 -13.09 9.91
N ALA A 348 -14.71 -13.91 10.93
CA ALA A 348 -14.86 -15.36 10.85
C ALA A 348 -16.19 -15.91 11.40
N VAL A 349 -16.86 -15.21 12.33
CA VAL A 349 -18.07 -15.75 13.00
C VAL A 349 -19.17 -14.70 13.16
N TRP A 350 -19.87 -14.36 12.07
CA TRP A 350 -21.21 -13.78 12.18
C TRP A 350 -22.13 -14.12 11.00
N GLN A 351 -22.48 -15.41 10.89
CA GLN A 351 -23.74 -15.82 10.26
C GLN A 351 -24.17 -17.25 10.66
N GLN A 352 -24.70 -17.42 11.88
CA GLN A 352 -25.77 -18.40 12.06
C GLN A 352 -26.77 -18.00 13.16
N ASP A 353 -27.86 -17.38 12.68
CA ASP A 353 -29.25 -17.42 13.15
C ASP A 353 -29.69 -16.88 14.53
N GLN A 354 -30.97 -16.49 14.57
CA GLN A 354 -31.69 -15.99 15.74
C GLN A 354 -32.53 -17.11 16.38
N GLY A 355 -32.67 -17.12 17.71
CA GLY A 355 -33.85 -17.77 18.31
C GLY A 355 -33.83 -18.22 19.77
N ARG A 356 -34.59 -17.46 20.60
CA ARG A 356 -35.33 -17.88 21.82
C ARG A 356 -34.58 -17.97 23.18
N PRO A 357 -35.30 -17.86 24.32
CA PRO A 357 -34.75 -17.28 25.55
C PRO A 357 -34.78 -18.15 26.83
N GLY A 358 -33.86 -17.84 27.77
CA GLY A 358 -33.93 -18.15 29.21
C GLY A 358 -33.55 -19.58 29.66
N PRO A 359 -33.34 -19.83 30.97
CA PRO A 359 -33.52 -18.93 32.12
C PRO A 359 -32.28 -18.76 33.06
N ASP A 360 -32.50 -18.07 34.18
CA ASP A 360 -31.58 -17.70 35.27
C ASP A 360 -30.57 -18.74 35.77
N ARG A 361 -29.45 -18.27 36.37
CA ARG A 361 -29.19 -18.47 37.81
C ARG A 361 -27.98 -17.71 38.42
N VAL A 362 -28.29 -17.05 39.55
CA VAL A 362 -27.46 -16.82 40.77
C VAL A 362 -26.24 -15.90 40.69
N HIS A 363 -26.39 -14.73 41.34
CA HIS A 363 -25.29 -13.91 41.85
C HIS A 363 -24.51 -14.63 42.97
N GLN A 364 -23.18 -14.53 42.98
CA GLN A 364 -22.38 -14.70 44.18
C GLN A 364 -21.68 -13.38 44.50
N ALA A 365 -21.83 -12.90 45.74
CA ALA A 365 -21.51 -11.52 46.10
C ALA A 365 -19.99 -11.25 46.17
N ALA A 366 -19.57 -10.12 45.61
CA ALA A 366 -18.25 -9.55 45.84
C ALA A 366 -18.29 -8.59 47.05
N THR A 367 -17.26 -8.65 47.89
CA THR A 367 -17.09 -7.71 49.02
C THR A 367 -16.76 -6.31 48.49
N PRO A 368 -17.52 -5.25 48.86
CA PRO A 368 -17.28 -3.91 48.33
C PRO A 368 -16.16 -3.17 49.08
N PHE A 369 -15.28 -2.51 48.33
CA PHE A 369 -14.44 -1.40 48.81
C PHE A 369 -14.71 -0.15 47.96
N PRO A 370 -14.55 1.06 48.53
CA PRO A 370 -15.41 2.19 48.20
C PRO A 370 -15.08 2.87 46.87
N ALA A 371 -16.14 3.22 46.13
CA ALA A 371 -16.06 4.07 44.95
C ALA A 371 -16.21 5.55 45.32
N THR A 372 -15.10 6.30 45.26
CA THR A 372 -15.09 7.76 45.07
C THR A 372 -13.78 8.15 44.39
N SER A 373 -13.78 8.24 43.06
CA SER A 373 -12.69 8.91 42.32
C SER A 373 -13.06 10.37 42.15
N THR A 374 -12.64 11.22 43.09
CA THR A 374 -12.66 12.67 42.91
C THR A 374 -11.59 13.06 41.91
N LEU A 375 -11.98 13.72 40.82
CA LEU A 375 -11.08 14.15 39.75
C LEU A 375 -9.87 14.94 40.31
N PRO A 376 -8.62 14.59 39.96
CA PRO A 376 -7.44 15.27 40.49
C PRO A 376 -7.40 16.76 40.10
N LYS A 377 -6.82 17.59 40.97
CA LYS A 377 -6.64 19.02 40.67
C LYS A 377 -5.76 19.21 39.43
N GLY A 378 -6.24 19.97 38.45
CA GLY A 378 -5.55 20.21 37.18
C GLY A 378 -5.86 19.19 36.08
N TYR A 379 -6.88 18.34 36.28
CA TYR A 379 -7.39 17.41 35.27
C TYR A 379 -8.86 17.70 34.99
N ARG A 380 -9.27 17.52 33.74
CA ARG A 380 -10.67 17.45 33.31
C ARG A 380 -11.06 16.00 33.03
N LEU A 381 -12.32 15.66 33.28
CA LEU A 381 -12.87 14.37 32.86
C LEU A 381 -13.25 14.45 31.37
N VAL A 382 -12.70 13.55 30.57
CA VAL A 382 -13.09 13.34 29.17
C VAL A 382 -14.11 12.21 29.12
N HIS A 383 -15.17 12.40 28.33
CA HIS A 383 -16.11 11.35 27.95
C HIS A 383 -15.99 11.15 26.44
N ASP A 384 -15.54 9.97 26.00
CA ASP A 384 -15.47 9.62 24.58
C ASP A 384 -16.50 8.56 24.25
N ALA A 385 -17.67 9.02 23.78
CA ALA A 385 -18.80 8.16 23.44
C ALA A 385 -18.52 7.16 22.30
N ARG A 386 -17.48 7.40 21.49
CA ARG A 386 -17.13 6.59 20.32
C ARG A 386 -16.35 5.34 20.74
N LEU A 387 -15.46 5.54 21.72
CA LEU A 387 -14.70 4.47 22.39
C LEU A 387 -15.47 3.84 23.55
N GLY A 388 -16.55 4.49 24.03
CA GLY A 388 -17.37 4.02 25.14
C GLY A 388 -16.73 4.22 26.51
N VAL A 389 -15.84 5.20 26.66
CA VAL A 389 -15.00 5.37 27.87
C VAL A 389 -15.05 6.78 28.45
N SER A 390 -14.66 6.90 29.71
CA SER A 390 -14.39 8.18 30.36
C SER A 390 -13.08 8.11 31.15
N PHE A 391 -12.25 9.15 31.10
CA PHE A 391 -10.93 9.16 31.74
C PHE A 391 -10.44 10.58 32.01
N PRO A 392 -9.62 10.81 33.05
CA PRO A 392 -9.08 12.13 33.37
C PRO A 392 -7.90 12.48 32.47
N VAL A 393 -7.79 13.74 32.04
CA VAL A 393 -6.68 14.27 31.24
C VAL A 393 -6.25 15.64 31.80
N PRO A 394 -4.95 15.98 31.87
CA PRO A 394 -4.52 17.29 32.35
C PRO A 394 -5.13 18.45 31.54
N ASP A 395 -5.49 19.53 32.22
CA ASP A 395 -6.28 20.64 31.66
C ASP A 395 -5.62 21.33 30.44
N ASP A 396 -4.29 21.35 30.40
CA ASP A 396 -3.48 21.96 29.34
C ASP A 396 -3.18 21.02 28.15
N TRP A 397 -3.44 19.72 28.28
CA TRP A 397 -3.20 18.73 27.21
C TRP A 397 -4.31 18.75 26.17
N LYS A 398 -3.93 18.72 24.88
CA LYS A 398 -4.87 18.89 23.75
C LYS A 398 -4.99 17.63 22.91
N VAL A 399 -6.16 17.42 22.29
CA VAL A 399 -6.35 16.38 21.28
C VAL A 399 -5.38 16.63 20.12
N ARG A 400 -4.59 15.62 19.79
CA ARG A 400 -3.61 15.63 18.70
C ARG A 400 -4.02 14.71 17.55
N LYS A 401 -4.73 13.63 17.85
CA LYS A 401 -5.36 12.74 16.86
C LYS A 401 -6.65 12.18 17.46
N GLN A 402 -7.65 11.99 16.62
CA GLN A 402 -8.94 11.43 17.01
C GLN A 402 -9.48 10.57 15.85
N ALA A 403 -9.68 9.28 16.09
CA ALA A 403 -10.17 8.29 15.14
C ALA A 403 -11.31 7.46 15.78
N ALA A 404 -11.93 6.55 15.03
CA ALA A 404 -13.09 5.78 15.53
C ALA A 404 -12.76 4.85 16.70
N ASP A 405 -11.51 4.40 16.76
CA ASP A 405 -10.93 3.37 17.62
C ASP A 405 -9.80 3.89 18.55
N GLU A 406 -9.35 5.14 18.37
CA GLU A 406 -8.36 5.78 19.24
C GLU A 406 -8.57 7.30 19.44
N VAL A 407 -8.01 7.83 20.53
CA VAL A 407 -7.79 9.26 20.76
C VAL A 407 -6.44 9.52 21.42
N ILE A 408 -5.70 10.50 20.90
CA ILE A 408 -4.37 10.88 21.41
C ILE A 408 -4.44 12.29 21.98
N TYR A 409 -4.11 12.44 23.26
CA TYR A 409 -3.86 13.72 23.92
C TYR A 409 -2.35 13.96 24.03
N ALA A 410 -1.90 15.18 23.75
CA ALA A 410 -0.50 15.57 23.87
C ALA A 410 -0.32 16.78 24.80
N ASP A 411 0.82 16.83 25.48
CA ASP A 411 1.23 17.97 26.31
C ASP A 411 1.47 19.24 25.46
N PRO A 412 1.53 20.44 26.06
CA PRO A 412 1.79 21.68 25.34
C PRO A 412 3.07 21.71 24.49
N SER A 413 4.10 20.93 24.83
CA SER A 413 5.33 20.79 24.03
C SER A 413 5.21 19.78 22.87
N GLY A 414 4.16 18.95 22.86
CA GLY A 414 3.94 17.89 21.87
C GLY A 414 4.93 16.72 21.97
N LEU A 415 5.58 16.55 23.13
CA LEU A 415 6.64 15.57 23.38
C LEU A 415 6.16 14.39 24.23
N ALA A 416 5.22 14.62 25.14
CA ALA A 416 4.51 13.57 25.85
C ALA A 416 3.11 13.41 25.26
N GLY A 417 2.59 12.19 25.29
CA GLY A 417 1.24 11.91 24.83
C GLY A 417 0.65 10.66 25.45
N VAL A 418 -0.64 10.76 25.79
CA VAL A 418 -1.48 9.65 26.23
C VAL A 418 -2.38 9.26 25.06
N THR A 419 -2.38 7.99 24.70
CA THR A 419 -3.32 7.41 23.76
C THR A 419 -4.27 6.50 24.51
N ILE A 420 -5.56 6.62 24.21
CA ILE A 420 -6.58 5.64 24.56
C ILE A 420 -6.99 4.94 23.26
N GLY A 421 -6.83 3.63 23.20
CA GLY A 421 -7.23 2.78 22.07
C GLY A 421 -8.28 1.74 22.48
N THR A 422 -9.01 1.21 21.49
CA THR A 422 -9.85 0.03 21.67
C THR A 422 -9.67 -0.98 20.55
N VAL A 423 -9.51 -2.24 20.92
CA VAL A 423 -9.53 -3.40 20.01
C VAL A 423 -10.85 -4.14 20.20
N ALA A 424 -11.60 -4.39 19.12
CA ALA A 424 -12.88 -5.09 19.21
C ALA A 424 -13.07 -6.04 18.02
N PRO A 425 -13.12 -7.37 18.23
CA PRO A 425 -12.91 -8.08 19.50
C PRO A 425 -11.42 -8.27 19.84
N ALA A 426 -11.15 -8.50 21.11
CA ALA A 426 -9.86 -8.80 21.69
C ALA A 426 -9.38 -10.21 21.31
N GLY A 427 -8.05 -10.35 21.16
CA GLY A 427 -7.38 -11.65 21.02
C GLY A 427 -7.33 -12.46 22.32
N HIS A 428 -6.59 -13.57 22.30
CA HIS A 428 -6.57 -14.54 23.41
C HIS A 428 -6.18 -13.95 24.77
N THR A 429 -5.09 -13.16 24.85
CA THR A 429 -4.71 -12.43 26.08
C THR A 429 -3.99 -11.11 25.74
N PRO A 430 -4.15 -10.05 26.55
CA PRO A 430 -3.40 -8.80 26.37
C PRO A 430 -1.88 -8.98 26.37
N SER A 431 -1.37 -10.00 27.08
CA SER A 431 0.07 -10.33 27.06
C SER A 431 0.56 -10.96 25.75
N ALA A 432 -0.29 -11.71 25.06
CA ALA A 432 0.04 -12.28 23.76
C ALA A 432 0.02 -11.16 22.70
N HIS A 433 -1.04 -10.35 22.70
CA HIS A 433 -1.14 -9.12 21.93
C HIS A 433 0.12 -8.23 22.11
N PHE A 434 0.55 -8.00 23.36
CA PHE A 434 1.76 -7.23 23.67
C PHE A 434 3.07 -7.89 23.18
N ALA A 435 3.16 -9.22 23.13
CA ALA A 435 4.32 -9.93 22.56
C ALA A 435 4.38 -9.79 21.02
N ASP A 436 3.22 -9.80 20.35
CA ASP A 436 3.12 -9.64 18.91
C ASP A 436 3.53 -8.21 18.48
N ILE A 437 2.99 -7.17 19.13
CA ILE A 437 3.36 -5.79 18.84
C ILE A 437 4.78 -5.44 19.30
N GLU A 438 5.32 -6.08 20.35
CA GLU A 438 6.73 -5.90 20.74
C GLU A 438 7.69 -6.26 19.59
N SER A 439 7.37 -7.30 18.81
CA SER A 439 8.19 -7.73 17.68
C SER A 439 8.28 -6.65 16.58
N ASN A 440 7.16 -5.97 16.31
CA ASN A 440 7.11 -4.80 15.43
C ASN A 440 7.88 -3.61 16.03
N THR A 441 7.74 -3.33 17.32
CA THR A 441 8.42 -2.20 17.98
C THR A 441 9.94 -2.38 18.08
N LYS A 442 10.43 -3.62 18.20
CA LYS A 442 11.87 -3.96 18.05
C LYS A 442 12.40 -3.60 16.67
N ALA A 443 11.65 -3.88 15.60
CA ALA A 443 12.05 -3.56 14.23
C ALA A 443 12.07 -2.03 13.97
N ASN A 444 11.04 -1.32 14.43
CA ASN A 444 10.91 0.13 14.20
C ASN A 444 11.92 0.99 14.97
N TYR A 445 12.52 0.46 16.05
CA TYR A 445 13.50 1.17 16.85
C TYR A 445 14.74 0.31 17.11
N ALA A 446 15.82 0.55 16.36
CA ALA A 446 17.13 -0.12 16.51
C ALA A 446 17.84 0.07 17.88
N THR A 447 17.18 0.72 18.84
CA THR A 447 17.62 0.95 20.23
C THR A 447 16.51 0.63 21.22
N TYR A 448 15.51 -0.14 20.79
CA TYR A 448 14.46 -0.66 21.64
C TYR A 448 15.05 -1.46 22.80
N ARG A 449 14.51 -1.26 24.00
CA ARG A 449 14.79 -2.10 25.16
C ARG A 449 13.51 -2.27 25.97
N ARG A 450 13.04 -3.51 26.10
CA ARG A 450 11.99 -3.88 27.05
C ARG A 450 12.48 -3.65 28.47
N LEU A 451 11.70 -2.93 29.27
CA LEU A 451 11.90 -2.80 30.72
C LEU A 451 11.05 -3.82 31.48
N ARG A 452 9.80 -4.00 31.05
CA ARG A 452 8.82 -4.91 31.68
C ARG A 452 7.83 -5.41 30.64
N MET A 453 7.41 -6.66 30.73
CA MET A 453 6.16 -7.14 30.13
C MET A 453 5.60 -8.18 31.10
N GLN A 454 4.39 -7.96 31.61
CA GLN A 454 3.86 -8.76 32.71
C GLN A 454 2.33 -8.83 32.63
N GLN A 455 1.78 -10.05 32.77
CA GLN A 455 0.36 -10.25 33.04
C GLN A 455 -0.02 -9.67 34.40
N THR A 456 -1.23 -9.11 34.47
CA THR A 456 -1.82 -8.55 35.69
C THR A 456 -3.35 -8.66 35.59
N THR A 457 -4.07 -8.05 36.53
CA THR A 457 -5.50 -7.76 36.35
C THR A 457 -5.75 -6.27 36.42
N PHE A 458 -6.77 -5.80 35.70
CA PHE A 458 -7.28 -4.45 35.83
C PHE A 458 -8.80 -4.51 35.90
N ARG A 459 -9.40 -3.89 36.92
CA ARG A 459 -10.86 -3.88 37.17
C ARG A 459 -11.51 -5.29 37.13
N GLY A 460 -10.80 -6.32 37.62
CA GLY A 460 -11.29 -7.71 37.63
C GLY A 460 -11.28 -8.41 36.26
N GLN A 461 -10.60 -7.84 35.26
CA GLN A 461 -10.37 -8.45 33.95
C GLN A 461 -8.89 -8.81 33.76
N PRO A 462 -8.58 -9.80 32.90
CA PRO A 462 -7.22 -10.04 32.43
C PRO A 462 -6.61 -8.77 31.83
N ALA A 463 -5.34 -8.52 32.15
CA ALA A 463 -4.62 -7.36 31.68
C ALA A 463 -3.13 -7.69 31.50
N ALA A 464 -2.41 -6.84 30.78
CA ALA A 464 -0.96 -6.87 30.72
C ALA A 464 -0.41 -5.45 30.82
N VAL A 465 0.79 -5.31 31.39
CA VAL A 465 1.56 -4.07 31.38
C VAL A 465 2.84 -4.32 30.59
N TRP A 466 3.10 -3.47 29.60
CA TRP A 466 4.34 -3.48 28.82
C TRP A 466 5.01 -2.11 28.93
N GLU A 467 6.29 -2.09 29.31
CA GLU A 467 7.07 -0.87 29.50
C GLU A 467 8.41 -1.02 28.79
N PHE A 468 8.81 -0.01 28.03
CA PHE A 468 9.99 -0.06 27.15
C PHE A 468 10.58 1.32 26.88
N THR A 469 11.83 1.33 26.40
CA THR A 469 12.55 2.56 25.99
C THR A 469 12.95 2.47 24.53
N PHE A 470 12.91 3.58 23.80
CA PHE A 470 13.31 3.66 22.39
C PHE A 470 13.93 5.02 22.05
N LYS A 471 14.78 5.10 21.01
CA LYS A 471 15.35 6.37 20.55
C LYS A 471 14.54 6.97 19.41
N GLY A 472 13.88 8.09 19.68
CA GLY A 472 13.32 8.96 18.64
C GLY A 472 14.42 9.77 17.94
N ARG A 473 14.06 10.50 16.87
CA ARG A 473 15.00 11.25 16.00
C ARG A 473 15.97 12.19 16.74
N ALA A 474 15.61 12.69 17.92
CA ALA A 474 16.39 13.69 18.66
C ALA A 474 16.69 13.34 20.12
N ARG A 475 16.06 12.30 20.71
CA ARG A 475 16.18 11.93 22.13
C ARG A 475 15.60 10.55 22.39
N SER A 476 15.95 9.95 23.52
CA SER A 476 15.31 8.73 24.04
C SER A 476 13.93 9.04 24.62
N PHE A 477 13.01 8.11 24.44
CA PHE A 477 11.66 8.10 24.97
C PHE A 477 11.46 6.81 25.75
N ARG A 478 10.59 6.90 26.75
CA ARG A 478 10.02 5.77 27.46
C ARG A 478 8.54 5.69 27.12
N ALA A 479 8.01 4.47 27.15
CA ALA A 479 6.60 4.22 27.02
C ALA A 479 6.15 3.14 27.99
N ILE A 480 4.90 3.26 28.44
CA ILE A 480 4.16 2.21 29.13
C ILE A 480 2.80 2.05 28.48
N ASP A 481 2.37 0.81 28.36
CA ASP A 481 1.06 0.40 27.90
C ASP A 481 0.38 -0.49 28.95
N LEU A 482 -0.93 -0.32 29.11
CA LEU A 482 -1.82 -1.18 29.89
C LEU A 482 -2.99 -1.59 28.98
N GLY A 483 -2.90 -2.81 28.47
CA GLY A 483 -3.95 -3.46 27.70
C GLY A 483 -4.79 -4.32 28.64
N TYR A 484 -6.12 -4.18 28.59
CA TYR A 484 -7.02 -5.03 29.36
C TYR A 484 -8.31 -5.35 28.61
N GLY A 485 -8.80 -6.57 28.80
CA GLY A 485 -9.98 -7.06 28.12
C GLY A 485 -10.20 -8.55 28.36
N ARG A 486 -11.14 -9.13 27.61
CA ARG A 486 -11.39 -10.57 27.56
C ARG A 486 -11.50 -11.00 26.11
N GLU A 487 -10.94 -12.16 25.79
CA GLU A 487 -11.05 -12.82 24.48
C GLU A 487 -12.50 -12.75 23.94
N GLY A 488 -12.66 -12.32 22.69
CA GLY A 488 -13.96 -12.12 22.06
C GLY A 488 -14.75 -10.88 22.51
N GLY A 489 -14.38 -10.25 23.63
CA GLY A 489 -14.92 -8.97 24.11
C GLY A 489 -14.16 -7.76 23.54
N ARG A 490 -14.33 -6.56 24.12
CA ARG A 490 -13.51 -5.39 23.77
C ARG A 490 -12.28 -5.31 24.69
N GLU A 491 -11.11 -5.09 24.10
CA GLU A 491 -9.87 -4.74 24.78
C GLU A 491 -9.63 -3.24 24.68
N TYR A 492 -9.07 -2.66 25.74
CA TYR A 492 -8.77 -1.25 25.89
C TYR A 492 -7.29 -1.09 26.20
N ASP A 493 -6.62 -0.20 25.46
CA ASP A 493 -5.22 0.13 25.65
C ASP A 493 -5.09 1.55 26.20
N ILE A 494 -4.37 1.67 27.32
CA ILE A 494 -3.96 2.96 27.90
C ILE A 494 -2.46 3.07 27.70
N TYR A 495 -2.02 3.95 26.81
CA TYR A 495 -0.61 4.13 26.47
C TYR A 495 -0.12 5.52 26.85
N LEU A 496 1.06 5.63 27.48
CA LEU A 496 1.80 6.88 27.64
C LEU A 496 3.17 6.74 26.98
N SER A 497 3.57 7.73 26.19
CA SER A 497 4.98 7.95 25.84
C SER A 497 5.45 9.35 26.21
N ALA A 498 6.67 9.46 26.71
CA ALA A 498 7.31 10.72 27.06
C ALA A 498 8.85 10.63 26.93
N PRO A 499 9.59 11.77 26.89
CA PRO A 499 11.05 11.75 26.91
C PRO A 499 11.60 11.02 28.15
N GLU A 500 12.55 10.11 27.98
CA GLU A 500 13.11 9.29 29.09
C GLU A 500 13.60 10.16 30.26
N ALA A 501 14.32 11.23 29.94
CA ALA A 501 14.88 12.17 30.93
C ALA A 501 13.83 13.00 31.70
N GLN A 502 12.55 12.86 31.36
CA GLN A 502 11.42 13.52 32.03
C GLN A 502 10.35 12.49 32.47
N TRP A 503 10.68 11.19 32.46
CA TRP A 503 9.71 10.13 32.70
C TRP A 503 8.96 10.28 34.03
N ASP A 504 9.67 10.56 35.11
CA ASP A 504 9.09 10.66 36.46
C ASP A 504 8.13 11.86 36.60
N ALA A 505 8.23 12.87 35.73
CA ALA A 505 7.29 13.98 35.67
C ALA A 505 6.00 13.65 34.89
N TYR A 506 6.09 12.76 33.88
CA TYR A 506 4.95 12.37 33.03
C TYR A 506 4.26 11.09 33.49
N ARG A 507 4.97 10.19 34.17
CA ARG A 507 4.44 8.93 34.66
C ARG A 507 3.18 9.09 35.54
N PRO A 508 3.08 10.08 36.45
CA PRO A 508 1.85 10.33 37.20
C PRO A 508 0.61 10.56 36.32
N VAL A 509 0.77 11.07 35.09
CA VAL A 509 -0.36 11.24 34.16
C VAL A 509 -0.96 9.89 33.77
N PHE A 510 -0.12 8.90 33.45
CA PHE A 510 -0.58 7.54 33.17
C PHE A 510 -1.26 6.90 34.39
N ASP A 511 -0.70 7.08 35.59
CA ASP A 511 -1.26 6.51 36.80
C ASP A 511 -2.64 7.15 37.12
N GLN A 512 -2.80 8.46 36.93
CA GLN A 512 -4.09 9.16 37.08
C GLN A 512 -5.12 8.78 36.00
N VAL A 513 -4.70 8.70 34.73
CA VAL A 513 -5.54 8.21 33.63
C VAL A 513 -6.06 6.82 33.98
N THR A 514 -5.16 5.90 34.34
CA THR A 514 -5.48 4.51 34.72
C THR A 514 -6.43 4.46 35.93
N GLN A 515 -6.19 5.25 36.97
CA GLN A 515 -7.05 5.28 38.16
C GLN A 515 -8.48 5.77 37.85
N GLY A 516 -8.61 6.80 37.00
CA GLY A 516 -9.89 7.37 36.60
C GLY A 516 -10.55 6.72 35.37
N PHE A 517 -9.87 5.81 34.67
CA PHE A 517 -10.37 5.20 33.42
C PHE A 517 -11.58 4.30 33.66
N THR A 518 -12.73 4.64 33.09
CA THR A 518 -13.96 3.84 33.13
C THR A 518 -14.39 3.48 31.71
N ALA A 519 -14.85 2.24 31.51
CA ALA A 519 -15.46 1.78 30.27
C ALA A 519 -16.93 1.43 30.52
N ASN A 520 -17.81 1.81 29.59
CA ASN A 520 -19.22 1.44 29.61
C ASN A 520 -19.36 -0.02 29.17
N THR A 521 -19.42 -0.94 30.13
CA THR A 521 -19.83 -2.32 29.88
C THR A 521 -21.33 -2.37 29.61
N SER A 522 -21.69 -2.62 28.36
CA SER A 522 -22.99 -3.14 27.94
C SER A 522 -22.91 -4.66 27.78
#